data_AF-A0A925LUL8-F1
#
_entry.id   AF-A0A925LUL8-F1
#
_cell.length_a   1.000
_cell.length_b   1.000
_cell.length_c   1.000
_cell.angle_alpha   90.00
_cell.angle_beta   90.00
_cell.angle_gamma   90.00
#
_symmetry.space_group_name_H-M   'P 1'
#
loop_
_entity.id
_entity.type
_entity.pdbx_description
1 polymer ?
#
loop_
_entity_poly.entity_id
_entity_poly.type
_entity_poly.pdbx_seq_one_letter_code
_entity_poly.pdbx_strand_id
1 'polypeptide(L)'
;MRSYLSSWPRLAATAMLALLGTQAAAQQPAPPDAAKPEYPPQDKVLEGYEKVITKANIKPMYTLWTRQKDGQMYAEIPRGFAQKKYFIATTVASGDEYAGLQAGDVYVYWRQYDKHLALMTPMIEYRATGDKEAESSVKRLFTDRVLMEVPIVTMGPGGGPVIDVDAMLVNNPSLSFAPAAVNYGLTRSGVFSIHTAKAFENNVEIAFEVPDNSGVLKVLHYSISDIPDSTGYQPRVADSRVGFFTTTYTDLAKYDDRETHIRYINRWHLEKADAKLQLSPPKNP
;
A
#
# COMPACT_ATOMS: atom_id res chain seq x y z
N MET A 1 -52.08 -44.23 85.74
CA MET A 1 -52.87 -43.74 84.59
C MET A 1 -51.89 -43.27 83.52
N ARG A 2 -51.91 -43.94 82.36
CA ARG A 2 -51.46 -43.51 81.01
C ARG A 2 -50.07 -42.89 80.78
N SER A 3 -49.34 -43.62 79.92
CA SER A 3 -48.41 -43.24 78.84
C SER A 3 -47.05 -42.60 79.18
N TYR A 4 -46.05 -43.48 79.15
CA TYR A 4 -44.65 -43.25 78.80
C TYR A 4 -44.50 -42.64 77.39
N LEU A 5 -43.53 -41.75 77.19
CA LEU A 5 -42.34 -42.04 76.37
C LEU A 5 -41.28 -40.96 76.54
N SER A 6 -40.05 -41.45 76.63
CA SER A 6 -38.84 -40.86 77.19
C SER A 6 -38.00 -40.10 76.16
N SER A 7 -37.39 -39.02 76.61
CA SER A 7 -36.24 -38.35 76.00
C SER A 7 -34.98 -39.22 76.15
N TRP A 8 -34.06 -39.18 75.18
CA TRP A 8 -32.61 -39.44 75.36
C TRP A 8 -31.80 -38.79 74.21
N PRO A 9 -30.57 -38.31 74.48
CA PRO A 9 -29.77 -37.52 73.55
C PRO A 9 -28.91 -38.37 72.61
N ARG A 10 -28.57 -37.79 71.45
CA ARG A 10 -27.81 -38.40 70.36
C ARG A 10 -26.35 -38.67 70.76
N LEU A 11 -25.95 -39.94 70.73
CA LEU A 11 -24.55 -40.39 70.81
C LEU A 11 -23.89 -40.29 69.43
N ALA A 12 -22.69 -39.72 69.41
CA ALA A 12 -21.81 -39.62 68.26
C ALA A 12 -21.21 -40.99 67.90
N ALA A 13 -21.22 -41.34 66.62
CA ALA A 13 -20.50 -42.49 66.07
C ALA A 13 -19.37 -41.99 65.18
N THR A 14 -18.13 -42.25 65.60
CA THR A 14 -16.90 -41.97 64.84
C THR A 14 -16.65 -43.13 63.88
N ALA A 15 -16.72 -42.88 62.56
CA ALA A 15 -16.32 -43.84 61.55
C ALA A 15 -14.96 -43.43 60.97
N MET A 16 -13.95 -44.30 61.14
CA MET A 16 -12.64 -44.19 60.48
C MET A 16 -12.81 -44.41 58.97
N LEU A 17 -12.51 -43.41 58.16
CA LEU A 17 -12.36 -43.56 56.70
C LEU A 17 -10.93 -43.97 56.37
N ALA A 18 -10.79 -45.13 55.73
CA ALA A 18 -9.56 -45.58 55.09
C ALA A 18 -9.25 -44.70 53.87
N LEU A 19 -8.07 -44.07 53.86
CA LEU A 19 -7.54 -43.33 52.72
C LEU A 19 -7.07 -44.31 51.64
N LEU A 20 -7.93 -44.57 50.65
CA LEU A 20 -7.51 -45.09 49.35
C LEU A 20 -6.92 -43.93 48.55
N GLY A 21 -5.60 -43.94 48.38
CA GLY A 21 -4.89 -42.97 47.55
C GLY A 21 -5.34 -43.05 46.10
N THR A 22 -6.08 -42.03 45.65
CA THR A 22 -6.31 -41.78 44.23
C THR A 22 -5.03 -41.17 43.65
N GLN A 23 -4.26 -41.95 42.90
CA GLN A 23 -3.26 -41.39 42.00
C GLN A 23 -4.00 -40.56 40.95
N ALA A 24 -4.00 -39.25 41.12
CA ALA A 24 -4.38 -38.33 40.07
C ALA A 24 -3.34 -38.48 38.94
N ALA A 25 -3.70 -39.21 37.89
CA ALA A 25 -2.98 -39.12 36.64
C ALA A 25 -3.10 -37.66 36.16
N ALA A 26 -2.02 -36.90 36.33
CA ALA A 26 -1.92 -35.56 35.78
C ALA A 26 -2.08 -35.67 34.26
N GLN A 27 -3.25 -35.28 33.75
CA GLN A 27 -3.43 -35.04 32.32
C GLN A 27 -2.48 -33.92 31.94
N GLN A 28 -1.41 -34.30 31.24
CA GLN A 28 -0.49 -33.39 30.62
C GLN A 28 -1.31 -32.47 29.70
N PRO A 29 -1.23 -31.13 29.85
CA PRO A 29 -1.94 -30.23 28.96
C PRO A 29 -1.52 -30.55 27.53
N ALA A 30 -2.50 -30.74 26.66
CA ALA A 30 -2.24 -30.94 25.23
C ALA A 30 -1.30 -29.82 24.75
N PRO A 31 -0.31 -30.12 23.89
CA PRO A 31 0.51 -29.09 23.27
C PRO A 31 -0.42 -28.04 22.65
N PRO A 32 -0.12 -26.73 22.76
CA PRO A 32 -0.91 -25.73 22.07
C PRO A 32 -1.00 -26.14 20.61
N ASP A 33 -2.22 -26.30 20.08
CA ASP A 33 -2.46 -26.57 18.67
C ASP A 33 -1.57 -25.60 17.88
N ALA A 34 -0.65 -26.14 17.08
CA ALA A 34 0.20 -25.33 16.24
C ALA A 34 -0.72 -24.44 15.41
N ALA A 35 -0.70 -23.13 15.69
CA ALA A 35 -1.60 -22.17 15.07
C ALA A 35 -1.51 -22.36 13.56
N LYS A 36 -2.64 -22.64 12.90
CA LYS A 36 -2.67 -22.76 11.44
C LYS A 36 -2.06 -21.48 10.87
N PRO A 37 -1.11 -21.58 9.92
CA PRO A 37 -0.50 -20.40 9.33
C PRO A 37 -1.59 -19.50 8.76
N GLU A 38 -1.51 -18.20 9.07
CA GLU A 38 -2.54 -17.23 8.76
C GLU A 38 -2.77 -17.06 7.24
N TYR A 39 -1.72 -17.28 6.46
CA TYR A 39 -1.68 -17.20 5.01
C TYR A 39 -1.21 -18.52 4.39
N PRO A 40 -1.64 -18.84 3.15
CA PRO A 40 -1.14 -19.98 2.41
C PRO A 40 0.39 -19.91 2.22
N PRO A 41 1.11 -21.05 2.16
CA PRO A 41 2.54 -21.05 1.86
C PRO A 41 2.84 -20.42 0.50
N GLN A 42 3.83 -19.53 0.43
CA GLN A 42 4.17 -18.80 -0.78
C GLN A 42 4.48 -19.72 -1.97
N ASP A 43 5.16 -20.85 -1.72
CA ASP A 43 5.59 -21.78 -2.77
C ASP A 43 4.40 -22.43 -3.48
N LYS A 44 3.23 -22.45 -2.81
CA LYS A 44 1.96 -22.91 -3.39
C LYS A 44 1.23 -21.82 -4.15
N VAL A 45 1.24 -20.59 -3.63
CA VAL A 45 0.59 -19.45 -4.31
C VAL A 45 1.35 -19.05 -5.58
N LEU A 46 2.68 -19.10 -5.53
CA LEU A 46 3.59 -18.73 -6.61
C LEU A 46 4.00 -19.94 -7.48
N GLU A 47 3.28 -21.06 -7.37
CA GLU A 47 3.52 -22.24 -8.20
C GLU A 47 3.25 -21.93 -9.68
N GLY A 48 4.24 -22.20 -10.55
CA GLY A 48 4.14 -21.92 -11.98
C GLY A 48 4.34 -20.45 -12.38
N TYR A 49 4.82 -19.61 -11.47
CA TYR A 49 5.26 -18.24 -11.78
C TYR A 49 6.76 -18.16 -11.91
N GLU A 50 7.21 -17.27 -12.79
CA GLU A 50 8.62 -16.95 -12.97
C GLU A 50 8.95 -15.66 -12.22
N LYS A 51 9.98 -15.72 -11.38
CA LYS A 51 10.48 -14.54 -10.68
C LYS A 51 11.18 -13.60 -11.66
N VAL A 52 10.81 -12.32 -11.65
CA VAL A 52 11.46 -11.30 -12.49
C VAL A 52 12.90 -11.10 -12.02
N ILE A 53 13.85 -11.27 -12.94
CA ILE A 53 15.28 -11.20 -12.65
C ILE A 53 15.73 -9.74 -12.59
N THR A 54 16.42 -9.37 -11.52
CA THR A 54 17.08 -8.07 -11.36
C THR A 54 18.58 -8.19 -11.64
N LYS A 55 19.25 -7.06 -11.88
CA LYS A 55 20.72 -7.07 -11.99
C LYS A 55 21.34 -7.55 -10.68
N ALA A 56 22.47 -8.24 -10.78
CA ALA A 56 23.21 -8.72 -9.61
C ALA A 56 23.49 -7.57 -8.62
N ASN A 57 23.39 -7.86 -7.33
CA ASN A 57 23.57 -6.93 -6.21
C ASN A 57 22.53 -5.81 -6.05
N ILE A 58 21.42 -5.83 -6.79
CA ILE A 58 20.30 -4.92 -6.55
C ILE A 58 19.22 -5.63 -5.74
N LYS A 59 18.87 -5.07 -4.58
CA LYS A 59 17.64 -5.42 -3.86
C LYS A 59 16.50 -4.60 -4.48
N PRO A 60 15.54 -5.23 -5.17
CA PRO A 60 14.46 -4.47 -5.78
C PRO A 60 13.53 -3.87 -4.72
N MET A 61 12.89 -2.76 -5.09
CA MET A 61 11.82 -2.13 -4.31
C MET A 61 10.72 -3.15 -4.05
N TYR A 62 10.14 -3.71 -5.12
CA TYR A 62 9.17 -4.82 -5.09
C TYR A 62 9.75 -6.05 -5.77
N THR A 63 9.51 -7.23 -5.21
CA THR A 63 9.83 -8.48 -5.90
C THR A 63 8.65 -8.87 -6.77
N LEU A 64 8.87 -9.10 -8.07
CA LEU A 64 7.80 -9.42 -9.01
C LEU A 64 7.87 -10.89 -9.44
N TRP A 65 6.70 -11.48 -9.65
CA TRP A 65 6.52 -12.79 -10.27
C TRP A 65 5.48 -12.69 -11.38
N THR A 66 5.75 -13.32 -12.52
CA THR A 66 4.89 -13.26 -13.70
C THR A 66 4.53 -14.64 -14.20
N ARG A 67 3.35 -14.77 -14.78
CA ARG A 67 2.93 -15.96 -15.51
C ARG A 67 2.39 -15.55 -16.88
N GLN A 68 3.14 -15.87 -17.92
CA GLN A 68 2.89 -15.32 -19.26
C GLN A 68 1.63 -15.89 -19.93
N LYS A 69 1.25 -17.14 -19.64
CA LYS A 69 0.12 -17.82 -20.30
C LYS A 69 -1.24 -17.12 -20.09
N ASP A 70 -1.40 -16.39 -19.00
CA ASP A 70 -2.63 -15.73 -18.58
C ASP A 70 -2.40 -14.28 -18.11
N GLY A 71 -1.19 -13.74 -18.33
CA GLY A 71 -0.86 -12.37 -17.99
C GLY A 71 -0.82 -12.05 -16.49
N GLN A 72 -0.91 -13.04 -15.60
CA GLN A 72 -1.00 -12.79 -14.16
C GLN A 72 0.34 -12.32 -13.58
N MET A 73 0.28 -11.35 -12.67
CA MET A 73 1.46 -10.79 -12.01
C MET A 73 1.22 -10.61 -10.51
N TYR A 74 2.18 -11.08 -9.72
CA TYR A 74 2.24 -10.83 -8.28
C TYR A 74 3.40 -9.92 -7.92
N ALA A 75 3.22 -9.11 -6.88
CA ALA A 75 4.27 -8.29 -6.30
C ALA A 75 4.35 -8.49 -4.78
N GLU A 76 5.54 -8.79 -4.27
CA GLU A 76 5.86 -8.65 -2.85
C GLU A 76 6.27 -7.21 -2.57
N ILE A 77 5.51 -6.56 -1.71
CA ILE A 77 5.77 -5.22 -1.19
C ILE A 77 6.74 -5.35 -0.01
N PRO A 78 7.74 -4.47 0.18
CA PRO A 78 8.74 -4.61 1.24
C PRO A 78 8.11 -4.57 2.64
N ARG A 79 8.64 -5.34 3.60
CA ARG A 79 8.15 -5.39 4.99
C ARG A 79 7.96 -4.02 5.67
N GLY A 80 8.75 -3.01 5.31
CA GLY A 80 8.66 -1.63 5.81
C GLY A 80 7.65 -0.73 5.09
N PHE A 81 6.74 -1.28 4.27
CA PHE A 81 5.89 -0.51 3.38
C PHE A 81 5.05 0.57 4.04
N ALA A 82 4.62 0.37 5.29
CA ALA A 82 3.73 1.29 5.99
C ALA A 82 4.39 2.64 6.31
N GLN A 83 5.72 2.71 6.25
CA GLN A 83 6.50 3.94 6.45
C GLN A 83 6.85 4.62 5.13
N LYS A 84 6.59 3.95 4.00
CA LYS A 84 6.94 4.44 2.67
C LYS A 84 5.75 5.04 1.97
N LYS A 85 6.04 5.94 1.05
CA LYS A 85 5.04 6.55 0.17
C LYS A 85 5.54 6.40 -1.25
N TYR A 86 4.61 6.21 -2.17
CA TYR A 86 4.91 5.86 -3.54
C TYR A 86 4.25 6.87 -4.49
N PHE A 87 4.86 7.03 -5.65
CA PHE A 87 4.28 7.74 -6.78
C PHE A 87 3.93 6.72 -7.86
N ILE A 88 2.67 6.71 -8.29
CA ILE A 88 2.23 5.90 -9.43
C ILE A 88 1.97 6.85 -10.57
N ALA A 89 2.66 6.68 -11.70
CA ALA A 89 2.44 7.43 -12.92
C ALA A 89 2.06 6.48 -14.07
N THR A 90 1.03 6.85 -14.82
CA THR A 90 0.50 6.08 -15.94
C THR A 90 0.74 6.79 -17.26
N THR A 91 1.28 6.07 -18.23
CA THR A 91 1.54 6.55 -19.58
C THR A 91 0.90 5.62 -20.60
N VAL A 92 0.24 6.20 -21.61
CA VAL A 92 -0.22 5.46 -22.78
C VAL A 92 0.96 5.30 -23.73
N ALA A 93 1.59 4.12 -23.71
CA ALA A 93 2.81 3.86 -24.48
C ALA A 93 2.52 3.59 -25.97
N SER A 94 1.36 3.01 -26.28
CA SER A 94 0.89 2.75 -27.66
C SER A 94 -0.62 2.54 -27.70
N GLY A 95 -1.19 2.47 -28.92
CA GLY A 95 -2.62 2.23 -29.14
C GLY A 95 -3.50 3.49 -29.06
N ASP A 96 -2.88 4.66 -29.17
CA ASP A 96 -3.53 5.97 -29.17
C ASP A 96 -2.96 6.82 -30.31
N GLU A 97 -3.66 7.89 -30.71
CA GLU A 97 -3.19 8.82 -31.74
C GLU A 97 -1.87 9.49 -31.32
N TYR A 98 -1.65 9.64 -30.01
CA TYR A 98 -0.41 10.14 -29.42
C TYR A 98 0.27 9.08 -28.56
N ALA A 99 1.36 8.49 -29.05
CA ALA A 99 2.21 7.60 -28.26
C ALA A 99 3.04 8.37 -27.24
N GLY A 100 3.12 7.86 -26.00
CA GLY A 100 3.89 8.47 -24.90
C GLY A 100 3.12 9.52 -24.10
N LEU A 101 1.79 9.59 -24.24
CA LEU A 101 0.95 10.55 -23.54
C LEU A 101 0.84 10.17 -22.05
N GLN A 102 1.21 11.10 -21.15
CA GLN A 102 0.98 10.92 -19.72
C GLN A 102 -0.52 11.03 -19.45
N ALA A 103 -1.10 10.00 -18.84
CA ALA A 103 -2.51 9.96 -18.51
C ALA A 103 -2.78 10.59 -17.14
N GLY A 104 -2.04 10.14 -16.13
CA GLY A 104 -2.17 10.71 -14.80
C GLY A 104 -1.21 10.08 -13.83
N ASP A 105 -1.21 10.63 -12.64
CA ASP A 105 -0.35 10.20 -11.56
C ASP A 105 -1.03 10.40 -10.20
N VAL A 106 -0.55 9.67 -9.20
CA VAL A 106 -1.10 9.74 -7.86
C VAL A 106 -0.03 9.45 -6.81
N TYR A 107 -0.09 10.23 -5.73
CA TYR A 107 0.70 9.99 -4.53
C TYR A 107 -0.05 9.06 -3.58
N VAL A 108 0.60 7.97 -3.17
CA VAL A 108 -0.06 6.90 -2.43
C VAL A 108 0.81 6.33 -1.31
N TYR A 109 0.17 5.60 -0.39
CA TYR A 109 0.84 4.78 0.61
C TYR A 109 -0.02 3.58 0.96
N TRP A 110 0.61 2.52 1.46
CA TRP A 110 -0.07 1.30 1.85
C TRP A 110 -0.45 1.33 3.33
N ARG A 111 -1.69 0.96 3.64
CA ARG A 111 -2.15 0.73 5.02
C ARG A 111 -2.75 -0.66 5.12
N GLN A 112 -2.26 -1.46 6.05
CA GLN A 112 -2.79 -2.80 6.27
C GLN A 112 -4.03 -2.76 7.17
N TYR A 113 -5.05 -3.51 6.78
CA TYR A 113 -6.23 -3.81 7.56
C TYR A 113 -6.42 -5.33 7.54
N ASP A 114 -6.03 -6.00 8.64
CA ASP A 114 -6.09 -7.47 8.74
C ASP A 114 -5.41 -8.14 7.53
N LYS A 115 -6.16 -8.92 6.73
CA LYS A 115 -5.66 -9.63 5.53
C LYS A 115 -5.73 -8.83 4.23
N HIS A 116 -5.95 -7.52 4.32
CA HIS A 116 -6.05 -6.63 3.17
C HIS A 116 -5.07 -5.46 3.27
N LEU A 117 -4.62 -4.98 2.13
CA LEU A 117 -3.93 -3.71 2.01
C LEU A 117 -4.84 -2.70 1.32
N ALA A 118 -5.04 -1.56 1.97
CA ALA A 118 -5.66 -0.40 1.35
C ALA A 118 -4.57 0.48 0.72
N LEU A 119 -4.75 0.82 -0.55
CA LEU A 119 -3.98 1.86 -1.22
C LEU A 119 -4.61 3.21 -0.87
N MET A 120 -3.91 4.00 -0.08
CA MET A 120 -4.36 5.30 0.42
C MET A 120 -3.73 6.40 -0.41
N THR A 121 -4.43 7.52 -0.60
CA THR A 121 -3.82 8.78 -1.07
C THR A 121 -3.99 9.86 0.00
N PRO A 122 -2.92 10.60 0.36
CA PRO A 122 -2.99 11.59 1.41
C PRO A 122 -3.69 12.87 0.95
N MET A 123 -4.41 13.50 1.87
CA MET A 123 -5.11 14.75 1.58
C MET A 123 -4.12 15.93 1.66
N ILE A 124 -3.55 16.32 0.52
CA ILE A 124 -2.48 17.34 0.45
C ILE A 124 -2.93 18.72 -0.04
N GLU A 125 -4.16 18.84 -0.51
CA GLU A 125 -4.75 20.07 -1.05
C GLU A 125 -5.08 21.10 0.04
N TYR A 126 -5.48 20.66 1.25
CA TYR A 126 -5.83 21.54 2.35
C TYR A 126 -4.82 21.43 3.48
N ARG A 127 -4.32 22.56 3.95
CA ARG A 127 -3.36 22.65 5.06
C ARG A 127 -3.76 23.80 5.96
N ALA A 128 -3.15 23.87 7.13
CA ALA A 128 -3.16 25.05 7.98
C ALA A 128 -1.75 25.19 8.53
N THR A 129 -1.21 26.40 8.53
CA THR A 129 0.15 26.66 9.00
C THR A 129 0.17 27.81 10.01
N GLY A 130 0.75 27.55 11.19
CA GLY A 130 1.06 28.62 12.16
C GLY A 130 -0.07 28.97 13.12
N ASP A 131 -1.25 28.36 12.95
CA ASP A 131 -2.36 28.39 13.92
C ASP A 131 -2.76 26.97 14.32
N LYS A 132 -2.64 26.65 15.61
CA LYS A 132 -2.80 25.28 16.12
C LYS A 132 -4.25 24.79 16.06
N GLU A 133 -5.22 25.68 16.21
CA GLU A 133 -6.64 25.31 16.22
C GLU A 133 -7.14 25.04 14.79
N ALA A 134 -6.68 25.85 13.82
CA ALA A 134 -6.86 25.59 12.40
C ALA A 134 -6.16 24.29 11.99
N GLU A 135 -4.91 24.05 12.39
CA GLU A 135 -4.18 22.81 12.14
C GLU A 135 -4.94 21.58 12.66
N SER A 136 -5.41 21.63 13.91
CA SER A 136 -6.19 20.53 14.49
C SER A 136 -7.52 20.32 13.74
N SER A 137 -8.17 21.40 13.30
CA SER A 137 -9.44 21.32 12.58
C SER A 137 -9.26 20.76 11.18
N VAL A 138 -8.25 21.22 10.44
CA VAL A 138 -7.92 20.72 9.10
C VAL A 138 -7.60 19.22 9.17
N LYS A 139 -6.75 18.80 10.11
CA LYS A 139 -6.41 17.39 10.29
C LYS A 139 -7.63 16.48 10.56
N ARG A 140 -8.66 17.02 11.22
CA ARG A 140 -9.89 16.29 11.53
C ARG A 140 -10.86 16.23 10.36
N LEU A 141 -10.94 17.29 9.56
CA LEU A 141 -11.91 17.43 8.47
C LEU A 141 -11.41 16.85 7.15
N PHE A 142 -10.13 17.05 6.84
CA PHE A 142 -9.52 16.71 5.56
C PHE A 142 -8.69 15.44 5.71
N THR A 143 -9.38 14.30 5.79
CA THR A 143 -8.76 12.99 5.94
C THR A 143 -8.30 12.41 4.61
N ASP A 144 -7.30 11.53 4.68
CA ASP A 144 -6.84 10.74 3.53
C ASP A 144 -7.95 9.87 2.93
N ARG A 145 -7.78 9.51 1.65
CA ARG A 145 -8.77 8.73 0.88
C ARG A 145 -8.27 7.33 0.57
N VAL A 146 -9.14 6.33 0.73
CA VAL A 146 -8.90 4.97 0.21
C VAL A 146 -9.18 4.99 -1.29
N LEU A 147 -8.19 4.60 -2.11
CA LEU A 147 -8.37 4.44 -3.56
C LEU A 147 -8.94 3.07 -3.89
N MET A 148 -8.38 2.04 -3.27
CA MET A 148 -8.78 0.65 -3.45
C MET A 148 -8.23 -0.21 -2.32
N GLU A 149 -8.75 -1.42 -2.20
CA GLU A 149 -8.20 -2.50 -1.41
C GLU A 149 -7.73 -3.66 -2.30
N VAL A 150 -6.70 -4.36 -1.83
CA VAL A 150 -6.23 -5.63 -2.41
C VAL A 150 -6.02 -6.66 -1.30
N PRO A 151 -6.38 -7.93 -1.51
CA PRO A 151 -6.10 -8.99 -0.54
C PRO A 151 -4.60 -9.33 -0.49
N ILE A 152 -4.12 -9.71 0.70
CA ILE A 152 -2.79 -10.31 0.87
C ILE A 152 -2.91 -11.79 0.52
N VAL A 153 -2.33 -12.20 -0.61
CA VAL A 153 -2.46 -13.59 -1.10
C VAL A 153 -1.53 -14.56 -0.38
N THR A 154 -0.37 -14.07 0.07
CA THR A 154 0.60 -14.77 0.90
C THR A 154 1.61 -13.78 1.49
N MET A 155 2.50 -14.25 2.36
CA MET A 155 3.69 -13.52 2.79
C MET A 155 4.89 -13.99 1.97
N GLY A 156 5.61 -13.06 1.36
CA GLY A 156 6.75 -13.35 0.50
C GLY A 156 8.05 -13.63 1.28
N PRO A 157 9.12 -14.03 0.57
CA PRO A 157 10.37 -14.47 1.19
C PRO A 157 11.15 -13.32 1.85
N GLY A 158 10.88 -12.08 1.46
CA GLY A 158 11.38 -10.87 2.12
C GLY A 158 10.60 -10.47 3.39
N GLY A 159 9.56 -11.24 3.75
CA GLY A 159 8.69 -10.99 4.89
C GLY A 159 7.66 -9.89 4.66
N GLY A 160 7.42 -9.53 3.40
CA GLY A 160 6.41 -8.55 3.00
C GLY A 160 5.13 -9.20 2.45
N PRO A 161 4.01 -8.47 2.38
CA PRO A 161 2.78 -9.00 1.80
C PRO A 161 2.89 -9.10 0.28
N VAL A 162 2.32 -10.17 -0.28
CA VAL A 162 2.18 -10.37 -1.73
C VAL A 162 0.78 -9.95 -2.17
N ILE A 163 0.70 -9.14 -3.24
CA ILE A 163 -0.54 -8.66 -3.84
C ILE A 163 -0.63 -9.03 -5.32
N ASP A 164 -1.86 -9.13 -5.81
CA ASP A 164 -2.20 -9.28 -7.23
C ASP A 164 -2.12 -7.93 -7.96
N VAL A 165 -1.19 -7.83 -8.91
CA VAL A 165 -0.85 -6.59 -9.60
C VAL A 165 -1.80 -6.31 -10.75
N ASP A 166 -2.21 -7.33 -11.50
CA ASP A 166 -3.19 -7.15 -12.58
C ASP A 166 -4.58 -6.83 -12.01
N ALA A 167 -4.95 -7.43 -10.87
CA ALA A 167 -6.11 -7.01 -10.09
C ALA A 167 -6.07 -5.51 -9.75
N MET A 168 -4.90 -5.02 -9.30
CA MET A 168 -4.67 -3.63 -8.90
C MET A 168 -4.66 -2.64 -10.08
N LEU A 169 -3.97 -2.98 -11.18
CA LEU A 169 -3.64 -2.04 -12.24
C LEU A 169 -4.60 -2.09 -13.45
N VAL A 170 -5.12 -3.26 -13.82
CA VAL A 170 -5.90 -3.41 -15.06
C VAL A 170 -7.32 -3.93 -14.84
N ASN A 171 -7.64 -4.48 -13.67
CA ASN A 171 -8.99 -4.93 -13.31
C ASN A 171 -9.73 -3.97 -12.37
N ASN A 172 -9.05 -2.96 -11.85
CA ASN A 172 -9.60 -1.96 -10.93
C ASN A 172 -9.60 -0.56 -11.57
N PRO A 173 -10.76 0.15 -11.62
CA PRO A 173 -10.85 1.47 -12.22
C PRO A 173 -10.25 2.61 -11.37
N SER A 174 -9.85 2.36 -10.14
CA SER A 174 -9.36 3.40 -9.22
C SER A 174 -8.03 4.06 -9.64
N LEU A 175 -7.31 3.48 -10.60
CA LEU A 175 -6.13 4.08 -11.26
C LEU A 175 -6.37 4.36 -12.76
N SER A 176 -7.64 4.50 -13.16
CA SER A 176 -8.00 4.93 -14.51
C SER A 176 -7.84 6.43 -14.66
N PHE A 177 -6.85 6.85 -15.45
CA PHE A 177 -6.64 8.24 -15.81
C PHE A 177 -6.94 8.45 -17.29
N ALA A 178 -7.62 9.52 -17.67
CA ALA A 178 -7.75 9.85 -19.09
C ALA A 178 -6.37 10.25 -19.63
N PRO A 179 -5.92 9.80 -20.81
CA PRO A 179 -6.65 9.00 -21.81
C PRO A 179 -6.36 7.49 -21.79
N ALA A 180 -5.80 6.96 -20.69
CA ALA A 180 -5.58 5.53 -20.44
C ALA A 180 -6.90 4.76 -20.15
N ALA A 181 -7.86 4.89 -21.06
CA ALA A 181 -9.13 4.17 -20.99
C ALA A 181 -8.91 2.65 -21.09
N VAL A 182 -9.58 1.89 -20.24
CA VAL A 182 -9.52 0.43 -20.17
C VAL A 182 -10.94 -0.13 -20.18
N ASN A 183 -11.15 -1.21 -20.92
CA ASN A 183 -12.38 -1.99 -20.84
C ASN A 183 -12.28 -3.03 -19.73
N TYR A 184 -12.72 -2.65 -18.53
CA TYR A 184 -12.65 -3.50 -17.34
C TYR A 184 -13.48 -4.79 -17.43
N GLY A 185 -14.50 -4.84 -18.30
CA GLY A 185 -15.26 -6.09 -18.52
C GLY A 185 -14.42 -7.14 -19.24
N LEU A 186 -13.65 -6.71 -20.24
CA LEU A 186 -12.74 -7.58 -20.99
C LEU A 186 -11.51 -7.96 -20.16
N THR A 187 -10.87 -7.01 -19.45
CA THR A 187 -9.69 -7.34 -18.63
C THR A 187 -10.02 -8.30 -17.50
N ARG A 188 -11.16 -8.14 -16.81
CA ARG A 188 -11.63 -9.10 -15.79
C ARG A 188 -11.99 -10.48 -16.35
N SER A 189 -12.21 -10.58 -17.66
CA SER A 189 -12.40 -11.85 -18.37
C SER A 189 -11.07 -12.45 -18.86
N GLY A 190 -9.92 -11.85 -18.53
CA GLY A 190 -8.59 -12.31 -18.91
C GLY A 190 -8.07 -11.75 -20.24
N VAL A 191 -8.75 -10.75 -20.83
CA VAL A 191 -8.31 -10.14 -22.09
C VAL A 191 -7.30 -9.03 -21.81
N PHE A 192 -6.06 -9.44 -21.51
CA PHE A 192 -4.90 -8.58 -21.39
C PHE A 192 -3.62 -9.43 -21.46
N SER A 193 -2.46 -8.79 -21.65
CA SER A 193 -1.18 -9.50 -21.59
C SER A 193 -0.09 -8.64 -20.94
N ILE A 194 0.93 -9.27 -20.36
CA ILE A 194 2.08 -8.56 -19.80
C ILE A 194 2.98 -8.10 -20.94
N HIS A 195 3.19 -6.80 -21.04
CA HIS A 195 4.12 -6.21 -22.01
C HIS A 195 5.49 -5.93 -21.37
N THR A 196 5.54 -5.54 -20.09
CA THR A 196 6.80 -5.25 -19.39
C THR A 196 6.67 -5.54 -17.90
N ALA A 197 7.71 -6.13 -17.31
CA ALA A 197 7.88 -6.28 -15.88
C ALA A 197 9.34 -6.08 -15.52
N LYS A 198 9.68 -4.96 -14.89
CA LYS A 198 11.04 -4.63 -14.46
C LYS A 198 11.01 -4.14 -13.03
N ALA A 199 11.97 -4.62 -12.24
CA ALA A 199 12.14 -4.20 -10.85
C ALA A 199 13.53 -3.60 -10.63
N PHE A 200 13.57 -2.43 -10.00
CA PHE A 200 14.76 -1.67 -9.67
C PHE A 200 14.78 -1.33 -8.18
N GLU A 201 15.84 -0.71 -7.69
CA GLU A 201 16.02 -0.39 -6.27
C GLU A 201 14.92 0.55 -5.72
N ASN A 202 14.54 1.56 -6.51
CA ASN A 202 13.63 2.63 -6.07
C ASN A 202 12.32 2.69 -6.87
N ASN A 203 12.14 1.79 -7.84
CA ASN A 203 10.94 1.77 -8.68
C ASN A 203 10.71 0.41 -9.32
N VAL A 204 9.48 0.19 -9.78
CA VAL A 204 9.12 -0.88 -10.71
C VAL A 204 8.43 -0.28 -11.93
N GLU A 205 8.71 -0.87 -13.08
CA GLU A 205 8.13 -0.47 -14.37
C GLU A 205 7.34 -1.65 -14.92
N ILE A 206 6.02 -1.47 -15.02
CA ILE A 206 5.07 -2.52 -15.33
C ILE A 206 4.22 -2.04 -16.49
N ALA A 207 4.05 -2.87 -17.52
CA ALA A 207 3.16 -2.54 -18.63
C ALA A 207 2.28 -3.72 -19.01
N PHE A 208 1.04 -3.40 -19.35
CA PHE A 208 0.05 -4.34 -19.85
C PHE A 208 -0.49 -3.88 -21.19
N GLU A 209 -0.68 -4.80 -22.12
CA GLU A 209 -1.54 -4.58 -23.27
C GLU A 209 -2.99 -4.90 -22.87
N VAL A 210 -3.88 -3.93 -23.04
CA VAL A 210 -5.29 -4.00 -22.63
C VAL A 210 -6.19 -3.42 -23.73
N PRO A 211 -7.42 -3.94 -23.89
CA PRO A 211 -8.41 -3.33 -24.78
C PRO A 211 -9.05 -2.09 -24.12
N ASP A 212 -9.29 -1.05 -24.90
CA ASP A 212 -10.15 0.05 -24.51
C ASP A 212 -11.63 -0.25 -24.79
N ASN A 213 -12.52 0.70 -24.48
CA ASN A 213 -13.97 0.54 -24.68
C ASN A 213 -14.39 0.43 -26.16
N SER A 214 -13.53 0.84 -27.10
CA SER A 214 -13.76 0.67 -28.54
C SER A 214 -13.20 -0.66 -29.07
N GLY A 215 -12.46 -1.41 -28.24
CA GLY A 215 -11.79 -2.66 -28.61
C GLY A 215 -10.38 -2.47 -29.18
N VAL A 216 -9.85 -1.24 -29.20
CA VAL A 216 -8.48 -0.97 -29.60
C VAL A 216 -7.53 -1.40 -28.47
N LEU A 217 -6.48 -2.14 -28.83
CA LEU A 217 -5.45 -2.54 -27.88
C LEU A 217 -4.50 -1.37 -27.60
N LYS A 218 -4.26 -1.10 -26.32
CA LYS A 218 -3.34 -0.09 -25.81
C LYS A 218 -2.31 -0.73 -24.90
N VAL A 219 -1.08 -0.24 -24.95
CA VAL A 219 -0.08 -0.57 -23.93
C VAL A 219 -0.10 0.54 -22.88
N LEU A 220 -0.51 0.19 -21.67
CA LEU A 220 -0.48 1.06 -20.51
C LEU A 220 0.77 0.75 -19.69
N HIS A 221 1.59 1.77 -19.47
CA HIS A 221 2.82 1.69 -18.70
C HIS A 221 2.63 2.40 -17.35
N TYR A 222 2.90 1.68 -16.28
CA TYR A 222 2.81 2.11 -14.90
C TYR A 222 4.21 2.16 -14.29
N SER A 223 4.65 3.35 -13.90
CA SER A 223 5.84 3.55 -13.08
C SER A 223 5.41 3.70 -11.63
N ILE A 224 5.84 2.79 -10.77
CA ILE A 224 5.63 2.88 -9.33
C ILE A 224 6.99 3.13 -8.69
N SER A 225 7.16 4.30 -8.08
CA SER A 225 8.44 4.72 -7.48
C SER A 225 8.29 5.04 -6.01
N ASP A 226 9.34 4.77 -5.23
CA ASP A 226 9.46 5.18 -3.84
C ASP A 226 9.72 6.70 -3.76
N ILE A 227 9.05 7.38 -2.84
CA ILE A 227 9.30 8.80 -2.58
C ILE A 227 10.16 8.91 -1.33
N PRO A 228 11.40 9.42 -1.45
CA PRO A 228 12.26 9.63 -0.29
C PRO A 228 11.66 10.68 0.65
N ASP A 229 11.85 10.49 1.96
CA ASP A 229 11.34 11.40 2.99
C ASP A 229 11.86 12.83 2.84
N SER A 230 13.09 12.99 2.33
CA SER A 230 13.67 14.28 2.00
C SER A 230 14.68 14.15 0.88
N THR A 231 14.64 15.10 -0.04
CA THR A 231 15.63 15.27 -1.11
C THR A 231 16.53 16.47 -0.87
N GLY A 232 16.33 17.24 0.20
CA GLY A 232 16.94 18.55 0.39
C GLY A 232 16.36 19.65 -0.50
N TYR A 233 15.40 19.33 -1.38
CA TYR A 233 14.76 20.30 -2.28
C TYR A 233 14.06 21.41 -1.49
N GLN A 234 14.28 22.65 -1.92
CA GLN A 234 13.66 23.84 -1.35
C GLN A 234 12.59 24.39 -2.30
N PRO A 235 11.29 24.27 -1.97
CA PRO A 235 10.20 24.85 -2.75
C PRO A 235 10.33 26.37 -2.85
N ARG A 236 9.90 26.94 -3.97
CA ARG A 236 9.88 28.39 -4.20
C ARG A 236 8.47 28.86 -4.49
N VAL A 237 7.99 29.84 -3.74
CA VAL A 237 6.68 30.45 -3.95
C VAL A 237 6.64 31.11 -5.33
N ALA A 238 5.54 30.92 -6.05
CA ALA A 238 5.31 31.53 -7.35
C ALA A 238 5.05 33.03 -7.22
N ASP A 239 5.67 33.82 -8.10
CA ASP A 239 5.34 35.24 -8.25
C ASP A 239 4.08 35.34 -9.10
N SER A 240 3.04 36.02 -8.59
CA SER A 240 1.75 36.12 -9.26
C SER A 240 1.78 36.87 -10.60
N ARG A 241 2.85 37.62 -10.88
CA ARG A 241 3.02 38.40 -12.11
C ARG A 241 3.63 37.58 -13.25
N VAL A 242 4.10 36.37 -12.97
CA VAL A 242 4.81 35.52 -13.94
C VAL A 242 4.11 34.16 -14.03
N GLY A 243 3.86 33.71 -15.26
CA GLY A 243 3.30 32.38 -15.50
C GLY A 243 4.32 31.28 -15.22
N PHE A 244 3.98 30.38 -14.31
CA PHE A 244 4.71 29.14 -14.05
C PHE A 244 3.74 27.96 -14.03
N PHE A 245 4.23 26.76 -14.35
CA PHE A 245 3.57 25.55 -13.87
C PHE A 245 3.74 25.49 -12.34
N THR A 246 2.66 25.22 -11.62
CA THR A 246 2.66 25.30 -10.16
C THR A 246 2.00 24.09 -9.54
N THR A 247 2.48 23.71 -8.36
CA THR A 247 1.75 22.89 -7.40
C THR A 247 1.13 23.81 -6.36
N THR A 248 -0.17 23.67 -6.13
CA THR A 248 -0.95 24.56 -5.27
C THR A 248 -1.57 23.78 -4.12
N TYR A 249 -1.66 24.42 -2.95
CA TYR A 249 -2.51 23.98 -1.84
C TYR A 249 -3.21 25.19 -1.22
N THR A 250 -4.32 24.94 -0.54
CA THR A 250 -5.10 25.94 0.20
C THR A 250 -4.72 25.90 1.67
N ASP A 251 -4.22 27.01 2.20
CA ASP A 251 -3.92 27.22 3.61
C ASP A 251 -5.12 27.88 4.32
N LEU A 252 -5.85 27.08 5.09
CA LEU A 252 -7.05 27.49 5.82
C LEU A 252 -6.75 28.21 7.15
N ALA A 253 -5.47 28.42 7.48
CA ALA A 253 -5.09 29.34 8.57
C ALA A 253 -4.98 30.80 8.10
N LYS A 254 -5.12 31.07 6.79
CA LYS A 254 -5.09 32.42 6.23
C LYS A 254 -6.44 33.10 6.35
N TYR A 255 -6.44 34.34 6.86
CA TYR A 255 -7.66 35.14 7.04
C TYR A 255 -8.05 35.97 5.80
N ASP A 256 -7.10 36.30 4.92
CA ASP A 256 -7.39 36.93 3.62
C ASP A 256 -7.57 35.84 2.56
N ASP A 257 -8.74 35.81 1.92
CA ASP A 257 -9.09 34.84 0.88
C ASP A 257 -8.10 34.86 -0.29
N ARG A 258 -7.49 36.01 -0.58
CA ARG A 258 -6.49 36.17 -1.65
C ARG A 258 -5.16 35.51 -1.33
N GLU A 259 -4.90 35.22 -0.04
CA GLU A 259 -3.66 34.60 0.44
C GLU A 259 -3.81 33.12 0.75
N THR A 260 -5.03 32.58 0.71
CA THR A 260 -5.30 31.16 1.03
C THR A 260 -4.63 30.21 0.04
N HIS A 261 -4.49 30.58 -1.22
CA HIS A 261 -3.91 29.73 -2.25
C HIS A 261 -2.39 29.89 -2.31
N ILE A 262 -1.67 28.95 -1.73
CA ILE A 262 -0.21 28.92 -1.76
C ILE A 262 0.25 28.13 -2.98
N ARG A 263 1.05 28.79 -3.84
CA ARG A 263 1.51 28.23 -5.11
C ARG A 263 3.03 28.11 -5.10
N TYR A 264 3.55 26.91 -5.34
CA TYR A 264 4.97 26.66 -5.55
C TYR A 264 5.25 26.44 -7.04
N ILE A 265 6.37 26.97 -7.54
CA ILE A 265 6.79 26.74 -8.92
C ILE A 265 7.33 25.32 -9.10
N ASN A 266 6.99 24.70 -10.23
CA ASN A 266 7.59 23.45 -10.67
C ASN A 266 8.91 23.78 -11.37
N ARG A 267 10.03 23.30 -10.82
CA ARG A 267 11.37 23.54 -11.36
C ARG A 267 12.29 22.35 -11.12
N TRP A 268 13.32 22.23 -11.96
CA TRP A 268 14.37 21.25 -11.78
C TRP A 268 15.10 21.45 -10.45
N HIS A 269 15.43 20.33 -9.78
CA HIS A 269 16.26 20.32 -8.58
C HIS A 269 17.74 20.46 -8.98
N LEU A 270 18.12 21.66 -9.42
CA LEU A 270 19.49 21.96 -9.83
C LEU A 270 20.29 22.54 -8.65
N GLU A 271 21.34 21.82 -8.29
CA GLU A 271 22.38 22.27 -7.36
C GLU A 271 23.66 22.55 -8.14
N LYS A 272 24.37 23.63 -7.78
CA LYS A 272 25.72 23.86 -8.32
C LYS A 272 26.66 22.77 -7.80
N ALA A 273 27.47 22.20 -8.69
CA ALA A 273 28.59 21.34 -8.30
C ALA A 273 29.58 22.07 -7.38
N ASP A 274 29.88 23.34 -7.68
CA ASP A 274 30.61 24.26 -6.81
C ASP A 274 29.74 25.48 -6.46
N ALA A 275 29.33 25.56 -5.19
CA ALA A 275 28.49 26.62 -4.67
C ALA A 275 29.16 28.02 -4.70
N LYS A 276 30.49 28.08 -4.77
CA LYS A 276 31.26 29.34 -4.73
C LYS A 276 31.39 30.00 -6.10
N LEU A 277 31.25 29.25 -7.19
CA LEU A 277 31.36 29.80 -8.54
C LEU A 277 30.09 30.54 -8.93
N GLN A 278 30.22 31.65 -9.67
CA GLN A 278 29.07 32.35 -10.25
C GLN A 278 28.30 31.44 -11.23
N LEU A 279 29.03 30.73 -12.11
CA LEU A 279 28.51 29.71 -13.00
C LEU A 279 29.21 28.38 -12.67
N SER A 280 28.43 27.33 -12.43
CA SER A 280 28.91 25.99 -12.15
C SER A 280 28.09 25.00 -12.96
N PRO A 281 28.67 23.90 -13.44
CA PRO A 281 27.88 22.77 -13.92
C PRO A 281 26.95 22.26 -12.81
N PRO A 282 25.83 21.60 -13.18
CA PRO A 282 24.94 20.97 -12.21
C PRO A 282 25.66 19.79 -11.53
N LYS A 283 25.39 19.59 -10.23
CA LYS A 283 25.94 18.49 -9.44
C LYS A 283 25.44 17.13 -9.90
N ASN A 284 24.16 17.04 -10.26
CA ASN A 284 23.52 15.88 -10.87
C ASN A 284 22.97 16.34 -12.24
N PRO A 285 23.70 16.07 -13.34
CA PRO A 285 23.29 16.45 -14.70
C PRO A 285 22.14 15.59 -15.23
#